data_AF-A0A9X3RL05-F1
#
_entry.id   AF-A0A9X3RL05-F1
#
_cell.length_a   1.000
_cell.length_b   1.000
_cell.length_c   1.000
_cell.angle_alpha   90.00
_cell.angle_beta   90.00
_cell.angle_gamma   90.00
#
_symmetry.space_group_name_H-M   'P 1'
#
loop_
_entity.id
_entity.type
_entity.pdbx_description
1 polymer ?
#
loop_
_entity_poly.entity_id
_entity_poly.type
_entity_poly.pdbx_seq_one_letter_code
_entity_poly.pdbx_strand_id
1 'polypeptide(L)'
;MTSPNNAYVGGALDLSQVKARAEARQKAQESPQAGAGGIQPFFTVTEANFDQDVVRRSTEVPVVVLIGTARSTQSEQLKSDLQELASQGNLSFLVAYVDADATPQVAQAFGVKNLPTVVALGAGQPLTNFEGAQPKDALKQWVDTLVQNVGPQLKGLQSDAGEPQPQEEEDPRLQEAESFLNAGDFDGAIKVYNDILDSEPDNVQIKQARDTTILLKRLDPANQTDDPIAAAEGDKEDADKQMRAADAEVVAGAPEKAFERLIETMKATAGDKKAQIRERLLELFGLFDANDPRVLEARTKLASALY
;
A
#
# COMPACT_ATOMS: atom_id res chain seq x y z
N MET A 1 -13.51 24.81 -71.98
CA MET A 1 -12.98 25.74 -70.97
C MET A 1 -13.57 25.35 -69.62
N THR A 2 -12.70 25.09 -68.64
CA THR A 2 -12.87 25.25 -67.17
C THR A 2 -14.12 24.71 -66.44
N SER A 3 -13.88 23.76 -65.53
CA SER A 3 -14.69 23.42 -64.34
C SER A 3 -14.92 24.63 -63.40
N PRO A 4 -15.82 24.62 -62.38
CA PRO A 4 -15.57 23.87 -61.13
C PRO A 4 -16.80 23.35 -60.33
N ASN A 5 -16.58 22.20 -59.69
CA ASN A 5 -16.63 21.91 -58.25
C ASN A 5 -17.82 22.27 -57.33
N ASN A 6 -18.17 21.25 -56.53
CA ASN A 6 -18.55 21.24 -55.11
C ASN A 6 -19.97 21.62 -54.66
N ALA A 7 -20.64 20.66 -54.00
CA ALA A 7 -21.43 20.93 -52.80
C ALA A 7 -21.50 19.65 -51.93
N TYR A 8 -20.77 19.69 -50.82
CA TYR A 8 -20.94 18.82 -49.65
C TYR A 8 -22.35 19.03 -49.06
N VAL A 9 -23.04 17.94 -48.69
CA VAL A 9 -24.25 18.00 -47.85
C VAL A 9 -23.87 17.60 -46.44
N GLY A 10 -24.12 18.51 -45.50
CA GLY A 10 -23.83 18.33 -44.08
C GLY A 10 -24.81 17.40 -43.36
N GLY A 11 -24.27 16.67 -42.38
CA GLY A 11 -25.05 16.14 -41.27
C GLY A 11 -25.05 17.16 -40.14
N ALA A 12 -26.23 17.58 -39.72
CA ALA A 12 -26.41 18.45 -38.56
C ALA A 12 -25.84 17.77 -37.31
N LEU A 13 -24.79 18.37 -36.72
CA LEU A 13 -24.32 17.99 -35.40
C LEU A 13 -25.40 18.40 -34.38
N ASP A 14 -25.96 17.41 -33.68
CA ASP A 14 -26.86 17.63 -32.56
C ASP A 14 -26.11 18.27 -31.39
N LEU A 15 -26.25 19.59 -31.26
CA LEU A 15 -25.59 20.40 -30.25
C LEU A 15 -26.03 20.02 -28.82
N SER A 16 -27.16 19.33 -28.65
CA SER A 16 -27.61 18.86 -27.34
C SER A 16 -26.73 17.70 -26.82
N GLN A 17 -26.29 16.80 -27.69
CA GLN A 17 -25.38 15.71 -27.33
C GLN A 17 -23.94 16.20 -27.13
N VAL A 18 -23.53 17.24 -27.87
CA VAL A 18 -22.23 17.89 -27.65
C VAL A 18 -22.22 18.60 -26.31
N LYS A 19 -23.32 19.28 -25.94
CA LYS A 19 -23.46 19.93 -24.64
C LYS A 19 -23.54 18.93 -23.49
N ALA A 20 -24.28 17.83 -23.63
CA ALA A 20 -24.33 16.76 -22.63
C ALA A 20 -22.96 16.07 -22.45
N ARG A 21 -22.19 15.86 -23.52
CA ARG A 21 -20.80 15.37 -23.44
C ARG A 21 -19.85 16.41 -22.83
N ALA A 22 -20.06 17.70 -23.10
CA ALA A 22 -19.27 18.77 -22.51
C ALA A 22 -19.57 18.95 -21.02
N GLU A 23 -20.83 18.83 -20.60
CA GLU A 23 -21.28 18.87 -19.20
C GLU A 23 -20.88 17.59 -18.45
N ALA A 24 -20.87 16.42 -19.11
CA ALA A 24 -20.32 15.19 -18.54
C ALA A 24 -18.78 15.24 -18.41
N ARG A 25 -18.08 15.87 -19.37
CA ARG A 25 -16.63 16.14 -19.29
C ARG A 25 -16.31 17.20 -18.25
N GLN A 26 -17.15 18.23 -18.10
CA GLN A 26 -17.02 19.24 -17.06
C GLN A 26 -17.31 18.64 -15.68
N LYS A 27 -18.35 17.83 -15.50
CA LYS A 27 -18.57 17.10 -14.25
C LYS A 27 -17.46 16.07 -13.95
N ALA A 28 -16.85 15.47 -14.97
CA ALA A 28 -15.66 14.64 -14.82
C ALA A 28 -14.38 15.44 -14.54
N GLN A 29 -14.34 16.74 -14.86
CA GLN A 29 -13.27 17.69 -14.54
C GLN A 29 -13.53 18.52 -13.27
N GLU A 30 -14.78 18.56 -12.80
CA GLU A 30 -15.24 19.15 -11.52
C GLU A 30 -15.28 18.10 -10.41
N SER A 31 -15.06 16.82 -10.72
CA SER A 31 -14.40 15.91 -9.78
C SER A 31 -13.10 16.59 -9.35
N PRO A 32 -12.83 16.77 -8.04
CA PRO A 32 -11.71 17.58 -7.60
C PRO A 32 -10.41 17.05 -8.20
N GLN A 33 -9.88 17.75 -9.21
CA GLN A 33 -8.48 17.62 -9.59
C GLN A 33 -7.66 18.08 -8.41
N ALA A 34 -7.02 17.10 -7.77
CA ALA A 34 -5.75 17.23 -7.05
C ALA A 34 -5.54 18.55 -6.30
N GLY A 35 -6.26 18.70 -5.19
CA GLY A 35 -5.79 19.48 -4.06
C GLY A 35 -5.39 18.52 -2.95
N ALA A 36 -4.10 18.49 -2.61
CA ALA A 36 -3.53 17.88 -1.40
C ALA A 36 -3.89 16.41 -1.09
N GLY A 37 -3.07 15.46 -1.55
CA GLY A 37 -2.60 14.28 -0.77
C GLY A 37 -3.58 13.30 -0.10
N GLY A 38 -4.89 13.34 -0.34
CA GLY A 38 -5.87 12.49 0.36
C GLY A 38 -6.43 11.33 -0.50
N ILE A 39 -6.58 10.16 0.10
CA ILE A 39 -7.25 8.99 -0.50
C ILE A 39 -8.76 9.22 -0.47
N GLN A 40 -9.44 9.14 -1.62
CA GLN A 40 -10.90 9.29 -1.70
C GLN A 40 -11.59 7.96 -1.34
N PRO A 41 -12.52 7.92 -0.37
CA PRO A 41 -13.24 6.70 0.00
C PRO A 41 -14.18 6.20 -1.11
N PHE A 42 -14.64 7.09 -2.00
CA PHE A 42 -15.47 6.77 -3.15
C PHE A 42 -14.90 7.44 -4.40
N PHE A 43 -14.77 6.70 -5.50
CA PHE A 43 -14.28 7.25 -6.77
C PHE A 43 -14.87 6.53 -7.99
N THR A 44 -14.86 7.21 -9.13
CA THR A 44 -15.26 6.64 -10.42
C THR A 44 -14.07 5.98 -11.09
N VAL A 45 -14.27 4.76 -11.58
CA VAL A 45 -13.27 3.99 -12.30
C VAL A 45 -13.28 4.36 -13.77
N THR A 46 -12.07 4.46 -14.31
CA THR A 46 -11.75 4.68 -15.71
C THR A 46 -10.70 3.64 -16.13
N GLU A 47 -10.48 3.48 -17.43
CA GLU A 47 -9.41 2.62 -17.93
C GLU A 47 -8.02 3.04 -17.40
N ALA A 48 -7.82 4.34 -17.15
CA ALA A 48 -6.54 4.89 -16.71
C ALA A 48 -6.21 4.58 -15.25
N ASN A 49 -7.21 4.46 -14.37
CA ASN A 49 -7.00 4.27 -12.94
C ASN A 49 -7.43 2.88 -12.42
N PHE A 50 -7.97 2.02 -13.28
CA PHE A 50 -8.42 0.69 -12.90
C PHE A 50 -7.34 -0.18 -12.25
N ASP A 51 -6.15 -0.31 -12.88
CA ASP A 51 -5.06 -1.14 -12.32
C ASP A 51 -4.59 -0.62 -10.96
N GLN A 52 -4.41 0.70 -10.86
CA GLN A 52 -3.87 1.33 -9.67
C GLN A 52 -4.88 1.42 -8.52
N ASP A 53 -6.03 2.03 -8.77
CA ASP A 53 -6.97 2.40 -7.70
C ASP A 53 -7.93 1.26 -7.34
N VAL A 54 -8.06 0.23 -8.19
CA VAL A 54 -8.93 -0.93 -7.93
C VAL A 54 -8.09 -2.17 -7.64
N VAL A 55 -7.24 -2.60 -8.57
CA VAL A 55 -6.51 -3.88 -8.42
C VAL A 55 -5.42 -3.78 -7.36
N ARG A 56 -4.47 -2.85 -7.52
CA ARG A 56 -3.37 -2.69 -6.55
C ARG A 56 -3.89 -2.27 -5.18
N ARG A 57 -4.83 -1.32 -5.14
CA ARG A 57 -5.45 -0.84 -3.90
C ARG A 57 -6.16 -1.95 -3.12
N SER A 58 -6.72 -2.96 -3.80
CA SER A 58 -7.31 -4.12 -3.14
C SER A 58 -6.32 -4.98 -2.34
N THR A 59 -5.01 -4.81 -2.56
CA THR A 59 -3.95 -5.45 -1.74
C THR A 59 -3.68 -4.71 -0.43
N GLU A 60 -4.15 -3.47 -0.31
CA GLU A 60 -3.98 -2.60 0.85
C GLU A 60 -5.26 -2.58 1.69
N VAL A 61 -6.43 -2.38 1.06
CA VAL A 61 -7.75 -2.39 1.72
C VAL A 61 -8.79 -3.05 0.83
N PRO A 62 -9.90 -3.58 1.39
CA PRO A 62 -10.98 -4.13 0.58
C PRO A 62 -11.55 -3.06 -0.36
N VAL A 63 -11.73 -3.41 -1.63
CA VAL A 63 -12.33 -2.52 -2.64
C VAL A 63 -13.68 -3.08 -3.07
N VAL A 64 -14.75 -2.34 -2.81
CA VAL A 64 -16.11 -2.66 -3.23
C VAL A 64 -16.38 -2.00 -4.57
N VAL A 65 -16.46 -2.80 -5.63
CA VAL A 65 -16.71 -2.32 -6.98
C VAL A 65 -18.20 -2.41 -7.29
N LEU A 66 -18.85 -1.26 -7.52
CA LEU A 66 -20.21 -1.18 -8.04
C LEU A 66 -20.16 -1.02 -9.56
N ILE A 67 -20.62 -2.04 -10.29
CA ILE A 67 -20.83 -1.96 -11.74
C ILE A 67 -22.29 -1.61 -11.99
N GLY A 68 -22.54 -0.40 -12.49
CA GLY A 68 -23.88 0.16 -12.65
C GLY A 68 -24.06 0.99 -13.92
N THR A 69 -25.20 1.68 -14.00
CA THR A 69 -25.54 2.60 -15.10
C THR A 69 -26.43 3.72 -14.56
N ALA A 70 -26.21 4.94 -15.01
CA ALA A 70 -27.02 6.11 -14.65
C ALA A 70 -28.48 6.03 -15.10
N ARG A 71 -28.81 5.08 -15.98
CA ARG A 71 -30.17 4.89 -16.51
C ARG A 71 -31.07 4.06 -15.59
N SER A 72 -30.50 3.43 -14.56
CA SER A 72 -31.20 2.55 -13.63
C SER A 72 -31.31 3.21 -12.26
N THR A 73 -32.55 3.42 -11.79
CA THR A 73 -32.82 3.94 -10.44
C THR A 73 -32.20 3.07 -9.35
N GLN A 74 -32.14 1.75 -9.56
CA GLN A 74 -31.53 0.82 -8.62
C GLN A 74 -30.02 1.00 -8.52
N SER A 75 -29.35 1.27 -9.65
CA SER A 75 -27.90 1.55 -9.68
C SER A 75 -27.58 2.87 -8.97
N GLU A 76 -28.37 3.91 -9.22
CA GLU A 76 -28.19 5.23 -8.58
C GLU A 76 -28.46 5.16 -7.06
N GLN A 77 -29.45 4.38 -6.63
CA GLN A 77 -29.70 4.17 -5.20
C GLN A 77 -28.51 3.45 -4.54
N LEU A 78 -28.03 2.34 -5.12
CA LEU A 78 -26.86 1.62 -4.59
C LEU A 78 -25.61 2.50 -4.53
N LYS A 79 -25.40 3.31 -5.57
CA LYS A 79 -24.30 4.25 -5.62
C LYS A 79 -24.36 5.25 -4.47
N SER A 80 -25.53 5.84 -4.22
CA SER A 80 -25.74 6.77 -3.09
C SER A 80 -25.49 6.09 -1.74
N ASP A 81 -26.04 4.89 -1.54
CA ASP A 81 -25.92 4.16 -0.28
C ASP A 81 -24.46 3.76 -0.01
N LEU A 82 -23.75 3.24 -1.02
CA LEU A 82 -22.34 2.85 -0.90
C LEU A 82 -21.42 4.06 -0.74
N GLN A 83 -21.71 5.19 -1.39
CA GLN A 83 -20.95 6.42 -1.19
C GLN A 83 -21.06 6.94 0.25
N GLU A 84 -22.26 6.86 0.84
CA GLU A 84 -22.47 7.23 2.24
C GLU A 84 -21.77 6.27 3.21
N LEU A 85 -21.82 4.96 2.94
CA LEU A 85 -21.10 3.98 3.74
C LEU A 85 -19.58 4.17 3.66
N ALA A 86 -19.06 4.48 2.46
CA ALA A 86 -17.64 4.71 2.25
C ALA A 86 -17.13 5.95 3.01
N SER A 87 -17.91 7.03 3.02
CA SER A 87 -17.55 8.25 3.75
C SER A 87 -17.56 8.06 5.27
N GLN A 88 -18.41 7.16 5.78
CA GLN A 88 -18.46 6.78 7.20
C GLN A 88 -17.43 5.70 7.57
N GLY A 89 -16.84 5.04 6.57
CA GLY A 89 -15.96 3.89 6.75
C GLY A 89 -14.52 4.24 7.14
N ASN A 90 -14.15 5.52 7.30
CA ASN A 90 -12.80 5.97 7.65
C ASN A 90 -11.68 5.23 6.88
N LEU A 91 -11.84 5.05 5.56
CA LEU A 91 -10.89 4.36 4.69
C LEU A 91 -10.62 2.88 5.03
N SER A 92 -11.45 2.24 5.88
CA SER A 92 -11.38 0.78 6.14
C SER A 92 -11.74 -0.08 4.92
N PHE A 93 -12.41 0.53 3.93
CA PHE A 93 -12.64 0.00 2.60
C PHE A 93 -12.82 1.17 1.62
N LEU A 94 -12.70 0.89 0.33
CA LEU A 94 -12.97 1.87 -0.73
C LEU A 94 -14.15 1.42 -1.59
N VAL A 95 -14.85 2.36 -2.19
CA VAL A 95 -15.90 2.11 -3.17
C VAL A 95 -15.50 2.64 -4.54
N ALA A 96 -15.46 1.74 -5.52
CA ALA A 96 -15.13 2.05 -6.90
C ALA A 96 -16.39 1.92 -7.77
N TYR A 97 -16.85 3.02 -8.37
CA TYR A 97 -17.99 3.00 -9.28
C TYR A 97 -17.53 2.82 -10.72
N VAL A 98 -18.00 1.76 -11.37
CA VAL A 98 -17.81 1.49 -12.81
C VAL A 98 -19.12 1.79 -13.51
N ASP A 99 -19.10 2.80 -14.39
CA ASP A 99 -20.22 3.08 -15.28
C ASP A 99 -20.13 2.18 -16.51
N ALA A 100 -21.06 1.24 -16.65
CA ALA A 100 -21.08 0.28 -17.76
C ALA A 100 -21.37 0.93 -19.11
N ASP A 101 -22.00 2.12 -19.15
CA ASP A 101 -22.28 2.86 -20.38
C ASP A 101 -21.07 3.71 -20.81
N ALA A 102 -20.36 4.30 -19.84
CA ALA A 102 -19.19 5.14 -20.12
C ALA A 102 -17.89 4.34 -20.28
N THR A 103 -17.74 3.24 -19.55
CA THR A 103 -16.52 2.41 -19.48
C THR A 103 -16.83 0.91 -19.68
N PRO A 104 -17.39 0.52 -20.85
CA PRO A 104 -17.85 -0.85 -21.08
C PRO A 104 -16.72 -1.89 -21.02
N GLN A 105 -15.49 -1.53 -21.38
CA GLN A 105 -14.34 -2.44 -21.33
C GLN A 105 -13.99 -2.83 -19.88
N VAL A 106 -14.04 -1.88 -18.95
CA VAL A 106 -13.80 -2.14 -17.53
C VAL A 106 -14.91 -3.01 -16.96
N ALA A 107 -16.18 -2.71 -17.28
CA ALA A 107 -17.32 -3.53 -16.87
C ALA A 107 -17.23 -4.99 -17.38
N GLN A 108 -16.75 -5.18 -18.62
CA GLN A 108 -16.53 -6.51 -19.21
C GLN A 108 -15.43 -7.30 -18.49
N ALA A 109 -14.39 -6.63 -17.98
CA ALA A 109 -13.31 -7.29 -17.24
C ALA A 109 -13.80 -7.99 -15.96
N PHE A 110 -14.89 -7.49 -15.36
CA PHE A 110 -15.54 -8.12 -14.21
C PHE A 110 -16.47 -9.28 -14.57
N GLY A 111 -16.73 -9.53 -15.87
CA GLY A 111 -17.56 -10.64 -16.32
C GLY A 111 -19.02 -10.59 -15.86
N VAL A 112 -19.54 -9.41 -15.51
CA VAL A 112 -20.90 -9.24 -14.98
C VAL A 112 -21.96 -9.47 -16.06
N LYS A 113 -23.06 -10.13 -15.69
CA LYS A 113 -24.17 -10.45 -16.61
C LYS A 113 -25.38 -9.55 -16.41
N ASN A 114 -25.58 -9.07 -15.18
CA ASN A 114 -26.71 -8.24 -14.79
C ASN A 114 -26.22 -6.93 -14.16
N LEU A 115 -27.01 -5.86 -14.29
CA LEU A 115 -26.72 -4.57 -13.67
C LEU A 115 -27.88 -4.15 -12.76
N PRO A 116 -27.63 -3.58 -11.57
CA PRO A 116 -26.31 -3.38 -10.96
C PRO A 116 -25.72 -4.69 -10.39
N THR A 117 -24.39 -4.80 -10.40
CA THR A 117 -23.65 -5.86 -9.70
C THR A 117 -22.60 -5.23 -8.81
N VAL A 118 -22.44 -5.75 -7.60
CA VAL A 118 -21.40 -5.34 -6.66
C VAL A 118 -20.43 -6.49 -6.45
N VAL A 119 -19.14 -6.20 -6.57
CA VAL A 119 -18.05 -7.18 -6.39
C VAL A 119 -17.10 -6.66 -5.32
N ALA A 120 -16.85 -7.46 -4.29
CA ALA A 120 -15.78 -7.19 -3.34
C ALA A 120 -14.45 -7.77 -3.85
N LEU A 121 -13.41 -6.94 -3.86
CA LEU A 121 -12.05 -7.35 -4.16
C LEU A 121 -11.17 -7.28 -2.91
N GLY A 122 -10.27 -8.25 -2.76
CA GLY A 122 -9.18 -8.23 -1.81
C GLY A 122 -7.98 -8.99 -2.36
N ALA A 123 -6.77 -8.50 -2.09
CA ALA A 123 -5.52 -9.03 -2.63
C ALA A 123 -5.50 -9.23 -4.16
N GLY A 124 -6.19 -8.35 -4.91
CA GLY A 124 -6.30 -8.42 -6.37
C GLY A 124 -7.33 -9.43 -6.89
N GLN A 125 -8.09 -10.10 -6.02
CA GLN A 125 -9.02 -11.16 -6.40
C GLN A 125 -10.46 -10.89 -5.92
N PRO A 126 -11.48 -11.33 -6.68
CA PRO A 126 -12.87 -11.24 -6.24
C PRO A 126 -13.16 -12.22 -5.10
N LEU A 127 -13.68 -11.69 -3.99
CA LEU A 127 -13.99 -12.44 -2.78
C LEU A 127 -15.45 -12.87 -2.72
N THR A 128 -16.35 -11.92 -3.00
CA THR A 128 -17.79 -12.14 -2.98
C THR A 128 -18.47 -11.12 -3.88
N ASN A 129 -19.67 -11.45 -4.38
CA ASN A 129 -20.46 -10.56 -5.22
C ASN A 129 -21.96 -10.78 -4.97
N PHE A 130 -22.76 -9.78 -5.32
CA PHE A 130 -24.20 -9.91 -5.41
C PHE A 130 -24.74 -9.05 -6.56
N GLU A 131 -25.93 -9.43 -7.03
CA GLU A 131 -26.62 -8.75 -8.12
C GLU A 131 -27.91 -8.10 -7.62
N GLY A 132 -28.28 -6.97 -8.22
CA GLY A 132 -29.53 -6.27 -7.95
C GLY A 132 -29.51 -5.37 -6.72
N ALA A 133 -30.64 -4.71 -6.48
CA ALA A 133 -30.78 -3.79 -5.36
C ALA A 133 -30.80 -4.52 -4.01
N GLN A 134 -30.17 -3.92 -3.00
CA GLN A 134 -30.14 -4.41 -1.62
C GLN A 134 -30.57 -3.29 -0.66
N PRO A 135 -31.28 -3.60 0.43
CA PRO A 135 -31.54 -2.63 1.49
C PRO A 135 -30.24 -2.12 2.11
N LYS A 136 -30.21 -0.84 2.51
CA LYS A 136 -29.02 -0.20 3.10
C LYS A 136 -28.47 -0.95 4.33
N ASP A 137 -29.35 -1.49 5.18
CA ASP A 137 -28.91 -2.26 6.35
C ASP A 137 -28.17 -3.55 5.95
N ALA A 138 -28.63 -4.23 4.90
CA ALA A 138 -27.98 -5.42 4.37
C ALA A 138 -26.64 -5.08 3.71
N LEU A 139 -26.56 -3.96 3.00
CA LEU A 139 -25.31 -3.43 2.45
C LEU A 139 -24.30 -3.14 3.56
N LYS A 140 -24.74 -2.45 4.63
CA LYS A 140 -23.88 -2.16 5.77
C LYS A 140 -23.36 -3.44 6.41
N GLN A 141 -24.23 -4.40 6.70
CA GLN A 141 -23.82 -5.66 7.33
C GLN A 141 -22.83 -6.45 6.45
N TRP A 142 -23.06 -6.48 5.14
CA TRP A 142 -22.17 -7.13 4.19
C TRP A 142 -20.79 -6.46 4.14
N VAL A 143 -20.75 -5.12 4.09
CA VAL A 143 -19.51 -4.34 4.14
C VAL A 143 -18.78 -4.52 5.48
N ASP A 144 -19.49 -4.44 6.61
CA ASP A 144 -18.91 -4.64 7.94
C ASP A 144 -18.25 -6.04 8.03
N THR A 145 -18.93 -7.07 7.50
CA THR A 145 -18.41 -8.45 7.46
C THR A 145 -17.19 -8.55 6.55
N LEU A 146 -17.20 -7.85 5.42
CA LEU A 146 -16.06 -7.80 4.49
C LEU A 146 -14.84 -7.16 5.18
N VAL A 147 -15.03 -5.99 5.80
CA VAL A 147 -13.97 -5.26 6.51
C VAL A 147 -13.41 -6.08 7.67
N GLN A 148 -14.26 -6.71 8.49
CA GLN A 148 -13.82 -7.52 9.62
C GLN A 148 -13.03 -8.77 9.21
N ASN A 149 -13.42 -9.43 8.13
CA ASN A 149 -12.77 -10.67 7.70
C ASN A 149 -11.52 -10.42 6.86
N VAL A 150 -11.53 -9.36 6.04
CA VAL A 150 -10.50 -9.12 5.02
C VAL A 150 -9.55 -8.01 5.44
N GLY A 151 -10.05 -6.96 6.10
CA GLY A 151 -9.25 -5.81 6.54
C GLY A 151 -7.99 -6.20 7.34
N PRO A 152 -8.08 -7.08 8.36
CA PRO A 152 -6.90 -7.52 9.13
C PRO A 152 -5.86 -8.32 8.33
N GLN A 153 -6.24 -8.84 7.16
CA GLN A 153 -5.36 -9.65 6.31
C GLN A 153 -4.64 -8.82 5.24
N LEU A 154 -5.00 -7.53 5.10
CA LEU A 154 -4.44 -6.64 4.10
C LEU A 154 -3.49 -5.62 4.76
N LYS A 155 -2.62 -5.01 3.94
CA LYS A 155 -1.52 -4.15 4.41
C LYS A 155 -1.99 -2.84 5.08
N GLY A 156 -3.26 -2.47 4.93
CA GLY A 156 -3.81 -1.18 5.30
C GLY A 156 -3.42 -0.07 4.32
N LEU A 157 -4.26 0.95 4.21
CA LEU A 157 -3.88 2.18 3.52
C LEU A 157 -2.90 2.94 4.41
N GLN A 158 -1.64 3.03 3.98
CA GLN A 158 -0.69 3.96 4.57
C GLN A 158 -1.16 5.38 4.22
N SER A 159 -1.90 5.98 5.14
CA SER A 159 -2.29 7.38 5.05
C SER A 159 -1.18 8.18 5.71
N ASP A 160 -0.47 9.00 4.95
CA ASP A 160 0.45 10.05 5.45
C ASP A 160 -0.30 11.20 6.17
N ALA A 161 -1.55 10.93 6.58
CA ALA A 161 -2.41 11.77 7.39
C ALA A 161 -3.07 10.81 8.39
N GLY A 162 -2.61 10.85 9.63
CA GLY A 162 -3.12 10.03 10.71
C GLY A 162 -4.62 10.24 10.95
N GLU A 163 -5.31 9.15 11.30
CA GLU A 163 -6.31 9.07 12.37
C GLU A 163 -6.99 7.68 12.37
N PRO A 164 -7.59 7.30 13.51
CA PRO A 164 -7.02 6.45 14.54
C PRO A 164 -7.19 4.96 14.19
N GLN A 165 -6.14 4.17 14.43
CA GLN A 165 -6.31 2.75 14.72
C GLN A 165 -7.32 2.63 15.89
N PRO A 166 -8.04 1.50 16.09
CA PRO A 166 -8.68 1.29 17.38
C PRO A 166 -7.65 1.68 18.44
N GLN A 167 -8.00 2.60 19.34
CA GLN A 167 -7.20 2.80 20.54
C GLN A 167 -7.24 1.44 21.28
N GLU A 168 -6.36 0.51 20.90
CA GLU A 168 -5.40 0.01 21.87
C GLU A 168 -4.91 1.29 22.53
N GLU A 169 -5.29 1.50 23.80
CA GLU A 169 -4.78 2.62 24.58
C GLU A 169 -3.31 2.78 24.19
N GLU A 170 -2.99 3.84 23.42
CA GLU A 170 -1.64 4.06 22.95
C GLU A 170 -0.82 4.05 24.21
N ASP A 171 -0.01 3.00 24.38
CA ASP A 171 0.75 2.83 25.60
C ASP A 171 1.51 4.14 25.78
N PRO A 172 1.31 4.89 26.87
CA PRO A 172 1.95 6.19 27.03
C PRO A 172 3.48 6.07 26.90
N ARG A 173 4.05 4.87 27.12
CA ARG A 173 5.44 4.55 26.83
C ARG A 173 5.77 4.64 25.34
N LEU A 174 4.89 4.18 24.43
CA LEU A 174 5.10 4.29 22.98
C LEU A 174 5.09 5.74 22.49
N GLN A 175 4.22 6.59 23.04
CA GLN A 175 4.21 8.02 22.73
C GLN A 175 5.55 8.70 23.08
N GLU A 176 6.17 8.29 24.20
CA GLU A 176 7.50 8.77 24.58
C GLU A 176 8.57 8.33 23.56
N ALA A 177 8.56 7.05 23.14
CA ALA A 177 9.49 6.55 22.12
C ALA A 177 9.35 7.30 20.79
N GLU A 178 8.13 7.55 20.33
CA GLU A 178 7.85 8.32 19.12
C GLU A 178 8.37 9.75 19.21
N SER A 179 8.22 10.40 20.37
CA SER A 179 8.74 11.76 20.59
C SER A 179 10.26 11.82 20.43
N PHE A 180 10.98 10.81 20.92
CA PHE A 180 12.42 10.68 20.76
C PHE A 180 12.80 10.43 19.30
N LEU A 181 12.10 9.54 18.59
CA LEU A 181 12.32 9.30 17.16
C LEU A 181 12.13 10.58 16.32
N ASN A 182 11.06 11.33 16.58
CA ASN A 182 10.78 12.59 15.89
C ASN A 182 11.84 13.67 16.17
N ALA A 183 12.47 13.63 17.35
CA ALA A 183 13.60 14.48 17.69
C ALA A 183 14.94 13.99 17.12
N GLY A 184 14.98 12.83 16.45
CA GLY A 184 16.21 12.17 16.00
C GLY A 184 17.03 11.55 17.15
N ASP A 185 16.48 11.49 18.35
CA ASP A 185 17.11 10.88 19.52
C ASP A 185 16.83 9.37 19.55
N PHE A 186 17.54 8.63 18.71
CA PHE A 186 17.39 7.17 18.66
C PHE A 186 17.77 6.50 19.98
N ASP A 187 18.68 7.07 20.76
CA ASP A 187 19.09 6.52 22.06
C ASP A 187 17.95 6.60 23.09
N GLY A 188 17.25 7.74 23.14
CA GLY A 188 16.05 7.90 23.96
C GLY A 188 14.97 6.89 23.59
N ALA A 189 14.68 6.73 22.29
CA ALA A 189 13.68 5.77 21.81
C ALA A 189 14.04 4.31 22.14
N ILE A 190 15.31 3.91 21.92
CA ILE A 190 15.79 2.56 22.25
C ILE A 190 15.64 2.27 23.74
N LYS A 191 15.93 3.25 24.60
CA LYS A 191 15.76 3.10 26.04
C LYS A 191 14.31 2.81 26.40
N VAL A 192 13.37 3.57 25.85
CA VAL A 192 11.94 3.35 26.10
C VAL A 192 11.50 1.96 25.66
N TYR A 193 11.91 1.50 24.47
CA TYR A 193 11.57 0.15 24.03
C TYR A 193 12.17 -0.93 24.93
N ASN A 194 13.39 -0.75 25.44
CA ASN A 194 13.98 -1.68 26.41
C ASN A 194 13.20 -1.68 27.74
N ASP A 195 12.80 -0.52 28.24
CA ASP A 195 12.01 -0.40 29.47
C ASP A 195 10.64 -1.12 29.32
N ILE A 196 10.04 -1.08 28.14
CA ILE A 196 8.83 -1.88 27.82
C ILE A 196 9.16 -3.38 27.83
N LEU A 197 10.22 -3.79 27.16
CA LEU A 197 10.64 -5.20 27.05
C LEU A 197 11.07 -5.83 28.38
N ASP A 198 11.54 -5.03 29.34
CA ASP A 198 11.82 -5.52 30.69
C ASP A 198 10.55 -6.04 31.38
N SER A 199 9.40 -5.43 31.08
CA SER A 199 8.09 -5.89 31.56
C SER A 199 7.40 -6.88 30.62
N GLU A 200 7.68 -6.78 29.31
CA GLU A 200 7.03 -7.55 28.24
C GLU A 200 8.06 -8.23 27.34
N PRO A 201 8.83 -9.20 27.87
CA PRO A 201 10.00 -9.75 27.18
C PRO A 201 9.64 -10.53 25.92
N ASP A 202 8.39 -10.92 25.71
CA ASP A 202 7.92 -11.66 24.54
C ASP A 202 7.19 -10.78 23.51
N ASN A 203 7.11 -9.47 23.74
CA ASN A 203 6.46 -8.54 22.83
C ASN A 203 7.28 -8.39 21.53
N VAL A 204 6.87 -9.12 20.49
CA VAL A 204 7.54 -9.17 19.19
C VAL A 204 7.54 -7.79 18.51
N GLN A 205 6.44 -7.04 18.63
CA GLN A 205 6.30 -5.72 18.01
C GLN A 205 7.32 -4.73 18.58
N ILE A 206 7.49 -4.71 19.91
CA ILE A 206 8.45 -3.82 20.57
C ILE A 206 9.89 -4.23 20.25
N LYS A 207 10.19 -5.53 20.16
CA LYS A 207 11.50 -6.01 19.70
C LYS A 207 11.81 -5.50 18.30
N GLN A 208 10.87 -5.63 17.37
CA GLN A 208 11.03 -5.15 16.00
C GLN A 208 11.20 -3.63 15.92
N ALA A 209 10.42 -2.86 16.69
CA ALA A 209 10.53 -1.40 16.75
C ALA A 209 11.89 -0.94 17.29
N ARG A 210 12.37 -1.58 18.37
CA ARG A 210 13.71 -1.35 18.91
C ARG A 210 14.80 -1.66 17.88
N ASP A 211 14.74 -2.84 17.26
CA ASP A 211 15.78 -3.30 16.35
C ASP A 211 15.82 -2.43 15.07
N THR A 212 14.66 -1.98 14.59
CA THR A 212 14.55 -0.99 13.50
C THR A 212 15.18 0.34 13.89
N THR A 213 14.95 0.79 15.13
CA THR A 213 15.54 2.04 15.64
C THR A 213 17.07 1.93 15.73
N ILE A 214 17.60 0.78 16.16
CA ILE A 214 19.05 0.51 16.17
C ILE A 214 19.63 0.57 14.75
N LEU A 215 18.94 0.00 13.76
CA LEU A 215 19.33 0.07 12.35
C LEU A 215 19.38 1.53 11.86
N LEU A 216 18.33 2.32 12.12
CA LEU A 216 18.26 3.72 11.70
C LEU A 216 19.35 4.56 12.35
N LYS A 217 19.58 4.38 13.66
CA LYS A 217 20.67 5.03 14.40
C LYS A 217 22.02 4.75 13.74
N ARG A 218 22.25 3.50 13.35
CA ARG A 218 23.52 3.06 12.78
C ARG A 218 23.76 3.61 11.37
N LEU A 219 22.72 3.73 10.56
CA LEU A 219 22.83 4.39 9.27
C LEU A 219 23.13 5.88 9.43
N ASP A 220 22.61 6.49 10.50
CA ASP A 220 22.74 7.91 10.80
C ASP A 220 22.41 8.76 9.56
N PRO A 221 21.18 8.66 9.03
CA PRO A 221 20.82 9.32 7.78
C PRO A 221 20.97 10.85 7.85
N ALA A 222 20.92 11.43 9.05
CA ALA A 222 21.08 12.86 9.26
C ALA A 222 22.52 13.37 8.97
N ASN A 223 23.53 12.54 9.21
CA ASN A 223 24.94 12.88 8.99
C ASN A 223 25.58 12.12 7.83
N GLN A 224 24.79 11.37 7.06
CA GLN A 224 25.29 10.57 5.95
C GLN A 224 25.75 11.46 4.78
N THR A 225 27.04 11.38 4.44
CA THR A 225 27.68 12.22 3.41
C THR A 225 27.81 11.56 2.04
N ASP A 226 27.65 10.24 1.99
CA ASP A 226 27.87 9.38 0.82
C ASP A 226 26.82 8.27 0.78
N ASP A 227 26.65 7.64 -0.39
CA ASP A 227 25.78 6.47 -0.54
C ASP A 227 26.52 5.19 -0.08
N PRO A 228 26.08 4.52 1.01
CA PRO A 228 26.74 3.34 1.55
C PRO A 228 26.86 2.21 0.54
N ILE A 229 25.86 2.07 -0.35
CA ILE A 229 25.86 1.03 -1.38
C ILE A 229 26.96 1.35 -2.40
N ALA A 230 27.01 2.58 -2.91
CA ALA A 230 28.07 3.00 -3.83
C ALA A 230 29.47 2.94 -3.19
N ALA A 231 29.60 3.34 -1.92
CA ALA A 231 30.86 3.28 -1.17
C ALA A 231 31.37 1.84 -1.02
N ALA A 232 30.48 0.88 -0.75
CA ALA A 232 30.79 -0.54 -0.67
C ALA A 232 31.15 -1.15 -2.03
N GLU A 233 30.54 -0.70 -3.14
CA GLU A 233 30.94 -1.15 -4.47
C GLU A 233 32.33 -0.63 -4.89
N GLY A 234 32.73 0.53 -4.36
CA GLY A 234 34.07 1.09 -4.55
C GLY A 234 35.17 0.39 -3.74
N ASP A 235 34.81 -0.38 -2.70
CA ASP A 235 35.74 -1.06 -1.82
C ASP A 235 35.16 -2.38 -1.29
N LYS A 236 35.26 -3.42 -2.11
CA LYS A 236 34.58 -4.71 -1.90
C LYS A 236 35.15 -5.55 -0.77
N GLU A 237 36.37 -5.26 -0.34
CA GLU A 237 37.05 -6.00 0.74
C GLU A 237 36.82 -5.36 2.12
N ASP A 238 36.32 -4.13 2.16
CA ASP A 238 36.00 -3.43 3.41
C ASP A 238 34.67 -3.93 3.99
N ALA A 239 34.78 -4.85 4.95
CA ALA A 239 33.63 -5.44 5.63
C ALA A 239 32.74 -4.41 6.36
N ASP A 240 33.28 -3.28 6.84
CA ASP A 240 32.46 -2.25 7.50
C ASP A 240 31.58 -1.52 6.49
N LYS A 241 32.12 -1.21 5.31
CA LYS A 241 31.32 -0.66 4.20
C LYS A 241 30.27 -1.65 3.72
N GLN A 242 30.60 -2.94 3.62
CA GLN A 242 29.61 -3.97 3.25
C GLN A 242 28.48 -4.06 4.28
N MET A 243 28.77 -3.97 5.58
CA MET A 243 27.74 -3.95 6.62
C MET A 243 26.86 -2.71 6.54
N ARG A 244 27.44 -1.53 6.30
CA ARG A 244 26.67 -0.29 6.14
C ARG A 244 25.82 -0.29 4.87
N ALA A 245 26.31 -0.88 3.77
CA ALA A 245 25.53 -1.07 2.55
C ALA A 245 24.37 -2.04 2.76
N ALA A 246 24.57 -3.13 3.49
CA ALA A 246 23.49 -4.06 3.81
C ALA A 246 22.39 -3.38 4.65
N ASP A 247 22.77 -2.56 5.63
CA ASP A 247 21.81 -1.74 6.39
C ASP A 247 20.99 -0.83 5.46
N ALA A 248 21.65 -0.15 4.53
CA ALA A 248 21.01 0.75 3.58
C ALA A 248 20.10 -0.01 2.61
N GLU A 249 20.49 -1.21 2.18
CA GLU A 249 19.68 -2.10 1.34
C GLU A 249 18.41 -2.56 2.05
N VAL A 250 18.46 -2.85 3.35
CA VAL A 250 17.26 -3.16 4.15
C VAL A 250 16.31 -1.96 4.18
N VAL A 251 16.83 -0.76 4.49
CA VAL A 251 16.02 0.47 4.51
C VAL A 251 15.47 0.82 3.12
N ALA A 252 16.20 0.53 2.05
CA ALA A 252 15.75 0.70 0.67
C ALA A 252 14.74 -0.37 0.21
N GLY A 253 14.32 -1.28 1.08
CA GLY A 253 13.35 -2.33 0.76
C GLY A 253 13.90 -3.49 -0.07
N ALA A 254 15.23 -3.69 -0.05
CA ALA A 254 15.92 -4.78 -0.74
C ALA A 254 16.67 -5.72 0.25
N PRO A 255 15.97 -6.32 1.24
CA PRO A 255 16.63 -7.13 2.27
C PRO A 255 17.30 -8.40 1.73
N GLU A 256 16.84 -8.96 0.62
CA GLU A 256 17.48 -10.11 -0.03
C GLU A 256 18.92 -9.78 -0.45
N LYS A 257 19.13 -8.55 -0.99
CA LYS A 257 20.47 -8.07 -1.36
C LYS A 257 21.34 -7.87 -0.13
N ALA A 258 20.78 -7.29 0.92
CA ALA A 258 21.48 -7.10 2.18
C ALA A 258 21.96 -8.44 2.77
N PHE A 259 21.07 -9.45 2.80
CA PHE A 259 21.40 -10.77 3.31
C PHE A 259 22.46 -11.45 2.46
N GLU A 260 22.32 -11.42 1.14
CA GLU A 260 23.30 -11.98 0.22
C GLU A 260 24.67 -11.30 0.38
N ARG A 261 24.70 -9.96 0.44
CA ARG A 261 25.91 -9.17 0.67
C ARG A 261 26.64 -9.62 1.93
N LEU A 262 25.94 -9.65 3.08
CA LEU A 262 26.56 -10.05 4.34
C LEU A 262 27.03 -11.51 4.34
N ILE A 263 26.29 -12.43 3.71
CA ILE A 263 26.70 -13.83 3.61
C ILE A 263 27.98 -13.96 2.79
N GLU A 264 28.09 -13.27 1.65
CA GLU A 264 29.30 -13.28 0.82
C GLU A 264 30.49 -12.59 1.51
N THR A 265 30.27 -11.43 2.16
CA THR A 265 31.31 -10.77 2.96
C THR A 265 31.79 -11.68 4.09
N MET A 266 30.88 -12.40 4.76
CA MET A 266 31.21 -13.34 5.84
C MET A 266 32.04 -14.52 5.35
N LYS A 267 31.79 -15.03 4.13
CA LYS A 267 32.60 -16.11 3.52
C LYS A 267 34.04 -15.66 3.22
N ALA A 268 34.20 -14.40 2.81
CA ALA A 268 35.51 -13.82 2.49
C ALA A 268 36.29 -13.32 3.72
N THR A 269 35.65 -13.29 4.90
CA THR A 269 36.20 -12.70 6.13
C THR A 269 36.54 -13.77 7.19
N ALA A 270 37.53 -13.51 8.03
CA ALA A 270 37.93 -14.38 9.14
C ALA A 270 38.01 -13.63 10.48
N GLY A 271 38.12 -14.37 11.59
CA GLY A 271 38.30 -13.82 12.92
C GLY A 271 37.10 -13.00 13.43
N ASP A 272 37.38 -11.98 14.23
CA ASP A 272 36.37 -11.16 14.91
C ASP A 272 35.42 -10.48 13.93
N LYS A 273 35.90 -10.07 12.75
CA LYS A 273 35.06 -9.43 11.73
C LYS A 273 34.03 -10.40 11.17
N LYS A 274 34.34 -11.70 11.03
CA LYS A 274 33.36 -12.73 10.64
C LYS A 274 32.24 -12.85 11.69
N ALA A 275 32.59 -12.76 12.97
CA ALA A 275 31.61 -12.80 14.05
C ALA A 275 30.71 -11.56 14.02
N GLN A 276 31.27 -10.37 13.80
CA GLN A 276 30.51 -9.12 13.66
C GLN A 276 29.53 -9.15 12.49
N ILE A 277 29.94 -9.67 11.32
CA ILE A 277 29.05 -9.79 10.16
C ILE A 277 27.91 -10.77 10.45
N ARG A 278 28.20 -11.89 11.12
CA ARG A 278 27.17 -12.85 11.53
C ARG A 278 26.16 -12.20 12.48
N GLU A 279 26.65 -11.50 13.50
CA GLU A 279 25.80 -10.77 14.44
C GLU A 279 24.92 -9.76 13.72
N ARG A 280 25.50 -8.96 12.82
CA ARG A 280 24.75 -8.03 11.97
C ARG A 280 23.66 -8.72 11.15
N LEU A 281 23.96 -9.85 10.53
CA LEU A 281 22.98 -10.59 9.73
C LEU A 281 21.82 -11.11 10.60
N LEU A 282 22.11 -11.56 11.82
CA LEU A 282 21.08 -11.99 12.77
C LEU A 282 20.21 -10.83 13.25
N GLU A 283 20.80 -9.65 13.51
CA GLU A 283 20.05 -8.42 13.80
C GLU A 283 19.10 -8.08 12.65
N LEU A 284 19.58 -8.11 11.40
CA LEU A 284 18.73 -7.79 10.24
C LEU A 284 17.63 -8.84 10.03
N PHE A 285 17.85 -10.11 10.36
CA PHE A 285 16.76 -11.10 10.38
C PHE A 285 15.70 -10.81 11.44
N GLY A 286 16.07 -10.21 12.57
CA GLY A 286 15.16 -9.84 13.65
C GLY A 286 14.13 -8.78 13.27
N LEU A 287 14.38 -8.04 12.17
CA LEU A 287 13.48 -7.01 11.64
C LEU A 287 12.26 -7.58 10.91
N PHE A 288 12.25 -8.88 10.63
CA PHE A 288 11.20 -9.55 9.85
C PHE A 288 10.47 -10.60 10.67
N ASP A 289 9.33 -11.07 10.17
CA ASP A 289 8.66 -12.23 10.75
C ASP A 289 9.54 -13.48 10.68
N ALA A 290 9.45 -14.35 11.68
CA ALA A 290 10.25 -15.57 11.75
C ALA A 290 10.01 -16.53 10.56
N ASN A 291 8.84 -16.44 9.92
CA ASN A 291 8.44 -17.24 8.75
C ASN A 291 8.60 -16.49 7.42
N ASP A 292 9.21 -15.30 7.41
CA ASP A 292 9.47 -14.58 6.16
C ASP A 292 10.31 -15.47 5.21
N PRO A 293 9.83 -15.76 3.99
CA PRO A 293 10.53 -16.65 3.05
C PRO A 293 11.97 -16.21 2.77
N ARG A 294 12.23 -14.90 2.76
CA ARG A 294 13.55 -14.31 2.49
C ARG A 294 14.51 -14.61 3.64
N VAL A 295 14.01 -14.53 4.88
CA VAL A 295 14.78 -14.88 6.09
C VAL A 295 15.03 -16.38 6.14
N LEU A 296 14.04 -17.22 5.84
CA LEU A 296 14.20 -18.67 5.82
C LEU A 296 15.26 -19.12 4.80
N GLU A 297 15.24 -18.54 3.60
CA GLU A 297 16.23 -18.80 2.56
C GLU A 297 17.63 -18.33 3.00
N ALA A 298 17.73 -17.11 3.52
CA ALA A 298 19.01 -16.54 3.97
C ALA A 298 19.60 -17.30 5.16
N ARG A 299 18.79 -17.76 6.12
CA ARG A 299 19.21 -18.64 7.23
C ARG A 299 19.78 -19.96 6.72
N THR A 300 19.16 -20.54 5.69
CA THR A 300 19.64 -21.77 5.05
C THR A 300 21.00 -21.54 4.40
N LYS A 301 21.17 -20.43 3.66
CA LYS A 301 22.45 -20.04 3.06
C LYS A 301 23.52 -19.74 4.10
N LEU A 302 23.16 -19.07 5.20
CA LEU A 302 24.04 -18.79 6.33
C LEU A 302 24.55 -20.08 6.97
N ALA A 303 23.67 -21.04 7.25
CA ALA A 303 24.06 -22.34 7.79
C ALA A 303 25.08 -23.04 6.89
N SER A 304 24.84 -23.08 5.57
CA SER A 304 25.78 -23.64 4.59
C SER A 304 27.11 -22.88 4.46
N ALA A 305 27.18 -21.62 4.88
CA ALA A 305 28.41 -20.83 4.87
C ALA A 305 29.24 -20.98 6.16
N LEU A 306 28.68 -21.62 7.19
CA LEU A 306 29.34 -21.86 8.48
C LEU A 306 30.00 -23.24 8.58
N TYR A 307 29.59 -24.19 7.75
CA TYR A 307 30.08 -25.57 7.69
C TYR A 307 30.73 -25.86 6.34
#